data_AF-A0A6G3X0J2-F1
#
_entry.id   AF-A0A6G3X0J2-F1
#
_cell.length_a   1.000
_cell.length_b   1.000
_cell.length_c   1.000
_cell.angle_alpha   90.00
_cell.angle_beta   90.00
_cell.angle_gamma   90.00
#
_symmetry.space_group_name_H-M   'P 1'
#
loop_
_entity.id
_entity.type
_entity.pdbx_description
1 polymer ?
#
loop_
_entity_poly.entity_id
_entity_poly.type
_entity_poly.pdbx_seq_one_letter_code
_entity_poly.pdbx_strand_id
1 'polypeptide(L)'
;NGGTSTLVAVLCRSDEGHPEGTAPHKSMTTFLVEKEPGFGEVRPGLTIPGKIDKMGYKGVDTTELIMDDLRIPANRVLGGTTGRGFYQMMDGVEVGRVNVAARGCGVAQRAFELGVSYAQQRHTFGKPIAQHQAIQF
;
A
#
# COMPACT_ATOMS: atom_id res chain seq x y z
N ASN A 1 -1.80 7.02 -1.32
CA ASN A 1 -2.17 8.11 -0.41
C ASN A 1 -0.98 8.97 -0.04
N GLY A 2 0.19 8.88 -0.69
CA GLY A 2 1.32 9.73 -0.30
C GLY A 2 0.99 11.21 -0.45
N GLY A 3 0.26 11.61 -1.50
CA GLY A 3 -0.19 12.99 -1.65
C GLY A 3 -1.27 13.37 -0.64
N THR A 4 -2.25 12.50 -0.40
CA THR A 4 -3.44 12.82 0.39
C THR A 4 -3.34 12.56 1.90
N SER A 5 -2.34 11.80 2.37
CA SER A 5 -2.17 11.51 3.79
C SER A 5 -1.66 12.73 4.57
N THR A 6 -1.98 12.78 5.86
CA THR A 6 -1.40 13.74 6.82
C THR A 6 -0.34 13.12 7.73
N LEU A 7 -0.27 11.79 7.76
CA LEU A 7 0.68 11.02 8.58
C LEU A 7 1.29 9.90 7.73
N VAL A 8 2.59 9.73 7.87
CA VAL A 8 3.36 8.67 7.20
C VAL A 8 4.17 7.93 8.25
N ALA A 9 4.03 6.61 8.29
CA ALA A 9 4.92 5.76 9.08
C ALA A 9 6.12 5.36 8.20
N VAL A 10 7.33 5.73 8.63
CA VAL A 10 8.56 5.52 7.88
C VAL A 10 9.46 4.58 8.66
N LEU A 11 9.80 3.45 8.06
CA LEU A 11 10.75 2.50 8.63
C LEU A 11 12.17 2.88 8.18
N CYS A 12 13.01 3.28 9.13
CA CYS A 12 14.40 3.65 8.89
C CYS A 12 15.33 2.73 9.66
N ARG A 13 16.54 2.52 9.16
CA ARG A 13 17.64 2.02 9.98
C ARG A 13 18.10 3.14 10.91
N SER A 14 18.28 2.85 12.19
CA SER A 14 18.82 3.76 13.18
C SER A 14 20.04 3.14 13.84
N ASP A 15 21.11 3.93 14.01
CA ASP A 15 22.33 3.49 14.68
C ASP A 15 22.29 3.74 16.20
N GLU A 16 21.38 4.61 16.66
CA GLU A 16 21.20 4.96 18.07
C GLU A 16 20.81 3.73 18.91
N GLY A 17 21.66 3.36 19.86
CA GLY A 17 21.45 2.21 20.76
C GLY A 17 21.71 0.85 20.10
N HIS A 18 22.29 0.81 18.91
CA HIS A 18 22.50 -0.42 18.14
C HIS A 18 23.96 -0.55 17.67
N PRO A 19 24.78 -1.40 18.31
CA PRO A 19 26.17 -1.63 17.89
C PRO A 19 26.30 -2.06 16.43
N GLU A 20 27.47 -1.78 15.84
CA GLU A 20 27.81 -2.27 14.50
C GLU A 20 27.65 -3.80 14.43
N GLY A 21 27.06 -4.30 13.34
CA GLY A 21 26.73 -5.72 13.18
C GLY A 21 25.40 -6.15 13.81
N THR A 22 24.64 -5.24 14.45
CA THR A 22 23.26 -5.53 14.85
C THR A 22 22.42 -5.95 13.64
N ALA A 23 21.69 -7.06 13.78
CA ALA A 23 20.84 -7.57 12.71
C ALA A 23 19.83 -6.49 12.25
N PRO A 24 19.62 -6.29 10.94
CA PRO A 24 18.82 -5.17 10.41
C PRO A 24 17.43 -5.02 11.05
N HIS A 25 16.72 -6.13 11.24
CA HIS A 25 15.38 -6.11 11.84
C HIS A 25 15.35 -5.65 13.31
N LYS A 26 16.49 -5.66 14.00
CA LYS A 26 16.65 -5.18 15.40
C LYS A 26 17.16 -3.75 15.49
N SER A 27 17.71 -3.19 14.42
CA SER A 27 18.18 -1.79 14.34
C SER A 27 17.24 -0.88 13.55
N MET A 28 16.13 -1.42 13.05
CA MET A 28 15.11 -0.63 12.36
C MET A 28 14.11 -0.01 13.34
N THR A 29 13.83 1.27 13.13
CA THR A 29 12.90 2.08 13.93
C THR A 29 11.86 2.70 13.01
N THR A 30 10.60 2.67 13.43
CA THR A 30 9.50 3.31 12.72
C THR A 30 9.29 4.71 13.31
N PHE A 31 9.28 5.72 12.44
CA PHE A 31 8.97 7.10 12.79
C PHE A 31 7.62 7.52 12.22
N LEU A 32 6.87 8.31 13.00
CA LEU A 32 5.61 8.92 12.60
C LEU A 32 5.87 10.34 12.11
N VAL A 33 5.79 10.54 10.79
CA VAL A 33 6.05 11.81 10.14
C VAL A 33 4.73 12.47 9.76
N GLU A 34 4.39 13.55 10.46
CA GLU A 34 3.28 14.44 10.10
C GLU A 34 3.68 15.31 8.91
N LYS A 35 2.74 15.53 7.99
CA LYS A 35 2.93 16.37 6.80
C LYS A 35 1.61 16.99 6.36
N GLU A 36 1.68 18.07 5.59
CA GLU A 36 0.51 18.57 4.89
C GLU A 36 0.15 17.67 3.69
N PRO A 37 -1.15 17.54 3.35
CA PRO A 37 -1.56 16.94 2.09
C PRO A 37 -1.14 17.82 0.91
N GLY A 38 -0.70 17.19 -0.19
CA GLY A 38 -0.36 17.91 -1.41
C GLY A 38 0.80 17.29 -2.19
N PHE A 39 1.24 18.03 -3.21
CA PHE A 39 2.42 17.76 -4.03
C PHE A 39 3.39 18.93 -3.93
N GLY A 40 4.65 18.69 -4.28
CA GLY A 40 5.76 19.62 -4.02
C GLY A 40 6.38 19.38 -2.65
N GLU A 41 7.06 20.39 -2.11
CA GLU A 41 7.58 20.35 -0.75
C GLU A 41 6.43 20.53 0.24
N VAL A 42 6.11 19.48 0.99
CA VAL A 42 4.97 19.46 1.93
C VAL A 42 5.38 19.72 3.38
N ARG A 43 6.69 19.65 3.66
CA ARG A 43 7.38 20.19 4.83
C ARG A 43 8.88 20.27 4.53
N PRO A 44 9.66 21.09 5.26
CA PRO A 44 11.10 21.17 5.05
C PRO A 44 11.78 19.80 5.01
N GLY A 45 12.42 19.49 3.88
CA GLY A 45 13.12 18.22 3.64
C GLY A 45 12.23 17.03 3.27
N LEU A 46 10.94 17.23 2.99
CA LEU A 46 10.04 16.20 2.47
C LEU A 46 9.28 16.71 1.24
N THR A 47 9.57 16.10 0.10
CA THR A 47 8.97 16.43 -1.19
C THR A 47 8.16 15.26 -1.75
N ILE A 48 7.01 15.55 -2.34
CA ILE A 48 6.14 14.62 -3.05
C ILE A 48 5.98 15.12 -4.48
N PRO A 49 6.77 14.64 -5.46
CA PRO A 49 6.82 15.22 -6.80
C PRO A 49 5.50 15.18 -7.56
N GLY A 50 4.69 14.15 -7.31
CA GLY A 50 3.44 13.95 -8.01
C GLY A 50 2.97 12.50 -7.96
N LYS A 51 1.91 12.22 -8.71
CA LYS A 51 1.40 10.86 -8.88
C LYS A 51 2.25 10.10 -9.89
N ILE A 52 2.59 8.86 -9.55
CA ILE A 52 3.17 7.90 -10.46
C ILE A 52 2.05 7.31 -11.32
N ASP A 53 2.28 7.28 -12.63
CA ASP A 53 1.39 6.63 -13.58
C ASP A 53 1.41 5.11 -13.41
N LYS A 54 0.21 4.51 -13.47
CA LYS A 54 -0.02 3.09 -13.24
C LYS A 54 -0.94 2.52 -14.31
N MET A 55 -0.73 1.25 -14.65
CA MET A 55 -1.63 0.48 -15.54
C MET A 55 -3.08 0.48 -15.03
N GLY A 56 -3.27 0.25 -13.72
CA GLY A 56 -4.58 0.16 -13.07
C GLY A 56 -4.57 0.72 -11.65
N TYR A 57 -5.64 0.44 -10.90
CA TYR A 57 -5.81 0.90 -9.50
C TYR A 57 -5.66 2.43 -9.36
N LYS A 58 -6.17 3.17 -10.35
CA LYS A 58 -6.03 4.64 -10.46
C LYS A 58 -6.84 5.43 -9.43
N GLY A 59 -7.76 4.78 -8.71
CA GLY A 59 -8.55 5.38 -7.64
C GLY A 59 -7.74 5.76 -6.40
N VAL A 60 -6.51 5.24 -6.27
CA VAL A 60 -5.57 5.69 -5.24
C VAL A 60 -4.30 6.25 -5.86
N ASP A 61 -3.81 7.31 -5.25
CA ASP A 61 -2.54 7.92 -5.57
C ASP A 61 -1.39 7.02 -5.09
N THR A 62 -0.37 6.89 -5.92
CA THR A 62 0.93 6.30 -5.58
C THR A 62 1.94 7.37 -5.91
N THR A 63 2.82 7.68 -4.98
CA THR A 63 3.75 8.80 -5.09
C THR A 63 5.10 8.36 -4.55
N GLU A 64 6.15 9.09 -4.93
CA GLU A 64 7.39 9.09 -4.19
C GLU A 64 7.25 9.93 -2.92
N LEU A 65 8.08 9.65 -1.92
CA LEU A 65 8.31 10.50 -0.76
C LEU A 65 9.83 10.70 -0.67
N ILE A 66 10.29 11.86 -1.12
CA ILE A 66 11.71 12.22 -1.13
C ILE A 66 12.01 12.88 0.21
N MET A 67 12.82 12.22 1.03
CA MET A 67 13.27 12.72 2.33
C MET A 67 14.73 13.13 2.19
N ASP A 68 14.98 14.43 2.09
CA ASP A 68 16.30 15.02 1.97
C ASP A 68 16.52 15.99 3.13
N ASP A 69 17.52 15.70 3.97
CA ASP A 69 17.79 16.40 5.23
C ASP A 69 16.57 16.58 6.17
N LEU A 70 15.56 15.70 6.07
CA LEU A 70 14.35 15.78 6.88
C LEU A 70 14.65 15.71 8.38
N ARG A 71 14.19 16.70 9.15
CA ARG A 71 14.27 16.71 10.62
C ARG A 71 12.91 16.41 11.24
N ILE A 72 12.91 15.53 12.24
CA ILE A 72 11.76 15.22 13.09
C ILE A 72 12.20 15.12 14.55
N PRO A 73 11.32 15.44 15.52
CA PRO A 73 11.60 15.23 16.93
C PRO A 73 11.83 13.74 17.26
N ALA A 74 12.74 13.45 18.19
CA ALA A 74 13.06 12.08 18.61
C ALA A 74 11.86 11.34 19.23
N ASN A 75 10.88 12.06 19.79
CA ASN A 75 9.67 11.48 20.36
C ASN A 75 8.65 10.96 19.31
N ARG A 76 8.96 11.05 18.01
CA ARG A 76 8.12 10.52 16.93
C ARG A 76 8.33 9.04 16.64
N VAL A 77 9.10 8.35 17.47
CA VAL A 77 9.26 6.88 17.40
C VAL A 77 7.93 6.20 17.73
N LEU A 78 7.46 5.34 16.83
CA LEU A 78 6.26 4.54 17.04
C LEU A 78 6.45 3.63 18.27
N GLY A 79 5.56 3.75 19.25
CA GLY A 79 5.64 2.98 20.49
C GLY A 79 6.77 3.41 21.44
N GLY A 80 7.48 4.50 21.15
CA GLY A 80 8.46 5.13 22.06
C GLY A 80 9.81 4.41 22.20
N THR A 81 9.99 3.24 21.57
CA THR A 81 11.21 2.42 21.71
C THR A 81 11.85 2.16 20.35
N THR A 82 13.14 2.50 20.20
CA THR A 82 13.93 2.23 18.99
C THR A 82 14.17 0.72 18.79
N GLY A 83 14.50 0.31 17.55
CA GLY A 83 14.80 -1.08 17.21
C GLY A 83 13.59 -2.03 17.19
N ARG A 84 12.38 -1.50 17.39
CA ARG A 84 11.10 -2.25 17.33
C ARG A 84 10.34 -2.08 16.02
N GLY A 85 10.84 -1.21 15.14
CA GLY A 85 10.11 -0.75 13.94
C GLY A 85 9.75 -1.87 12.98
N PHE A 86 10.67 -2.82 12.75
CA PHE A 86 10.44 -3.94 11.83
C PHE A 86 9.22 -4.77 12.26
N TYR A 87 9.16 -5.17 13.53
CA TYR A 87 8.07 -5.98 14.05
C TYR A 87 6.73 -5.23 14.02
N GLN A 88 6.73 -3.94 14.34
CA GLN A 88 5.54 -3.09 14.25
C GLN A 88 5.02 -3.00 12.81
N MET A 89 5.90 -2.88 11.83
CA MET A 89 5.53 -2.87 10.40
C MET A 89 4.99 -4.22 9.94
N MET A 90 5.62 -5.32 10.36
CA MET A 90 5.16 -6.67 9.99
C MET A 90 3.78 -6.97 10.55
N ASP A 91 3.46 -6.54 11.76
CA ASP A 91 2.12 -6.69 12.34
C ASP A 91 1.04 -6.04 11.45
N GLY A 92 1.29 -4.84 10.94
CA GLY A 92 0.41 -4.19 9.97
C GLY A 92 0.31 -4.94 8.63
N VAL A 93 1.41 -5.55 8.17
CA VAL A 93 1.42 -6.34 6.92
C VAL A 93 0.57 -7.61 7.06
N GLU A 94 0.57 -8.28 8.21
CA GLU A 94 -0.26 -9.47 8.43
C GLU A 94 -1.75 -9.17 8.26
N VAL A 95 -2.24 -8.09 8.89
CA VAL A 95 -3.63 -7.63 8.70
C VAL A 95 -3.89 -7.22 7.25
N GLY A 96 -2.90 -6.58 6.62
CA GLY A 96 -2.95 -6.19 5.21
C GLY A 96 -3.18 -7.37 4.25
N ARG A 97 -2.58 -8.53 4.53
CA ARG A 97 -2.75 -9.75 3.70
C ARG A 97 -4.18 -10.24 3.69
N VAL A 98 -4.83 -10.28 4.85
CA VAL A 98 -6.25 -10.66 4.96
C VAL A 98 -7.13 -9.69 4.17
N ASN A 99 -6.84 -8.39 4.26
CA ASN A 99 -7.57 -7.37 3.52
C ASN A 99 -7.42 -7.50 1.99
N VAL A 100 -6.22 -7.83 1.50
CA VAL A 100 -5.98 -8.10 0.07
C VAL A 100 -6.77 -9.33 -0.39
N ALA A 101 -6.73 -10.43 0.37
CA ALA A 101 -7.47 -11.65 0.05
C ALA A 101 -8.98 -11.40 -0.01
N ALA A 102 -9.55 -10.71 0.98
CA ALA A 102 -10.97 -10.38 1.01
C ALA A 102 -11.41 -9.53 -0.19
N ARG A 103 -10.60 -8.53 -0.58
CA ARG A 103 -10.85 -7.75 -1.81
C ARG A 103 -10.78 -8.61 -3.06
N GLY A 104 -9.82 -9.53 -3.13
CA GLY A 104 -9.70 -10.50 -4.22
C GLY A 104 -10.97 -11.34 -4.38
N CYS A 105 -11.50 -11.89 -3.29
CA CYS A 105 -12.76 -12.63 -3.30
C CYS A 105 -13.94 -11.80 -3.82
N GLY A 106 -14.08 -10.56 -3.35
CA GLY A 106 -15.16 -9.67 -3.81
C GLY A 106 -15.06 -9.33 -5.30
N VAL A 107 -13.85 -9.08 -5.81
CA VAL A 107 -13.61 -8.84 -7.24
C VAL A 107 -13.91 -10.09 -8.07
N ALA A 108 -13.45 -11.27 -7.63
CA ALA A 108 -13.71 -12.53 -8.32
C ALA A 108 -15.22 -12.82 -8.39
N GLN A 109 -15.93 -12.64 -7.29
CA GLN A 109 -17.38 -12.79 -7.22
C GLN A 109 -18.08 -11.86 -8.22
N ARG A 110 -17.70 -10.57 -8.23
CA ARG A 110 -18.32 -9.61 -9.15
C ARG A 110 -18.00 -9.91 -10.62
N ALA A 111 -16.78 -10.33 -10.91
CA ALA A 111 -16.37 -10.74 -12.26
C ALA A 111 -17.18 -11.95 -12.74
N PHE A 112 -17.40 -12.93 -11.87
CA PHE A 112 -18.24 -14.09 -12.16
C PHE A 112 -19.68 -13.69 -12.47
N GLU A 113 -20.32 -12.87 -11.61
CA GLU A 113 -21.70 -12.40 -11.84
C GLU A 113 -21.87 -11.67 -13.17
N LEU A 114 -20.92 -10.79 -13.50
CA LEU A 114 -20.91 -10.07 -14.78
C LEU A 114 -20.73 -11.03 -15.95
N GLY A 115 -19.82 -12.00 -15.82
CA GLY A 115 -19.59 -13.04 -16.82
C GLY A 115 -20.82 -13.89 -17.08
N VAL A 116 -21.47 -14.41 -16.02
CA VAL A 116 -22.71 -15.19 -16.13
C VAL A 116 -23.82 -14.38 -16.78
N SER A 117 -24.04 -13.15 -16.31
CA SER A 117 -25.07 -12.27 -16.85
C SER A 117 -24.88 -12.03 -18.35
N TYR A 118 -23.65 -11.73 -18.77
CA TYR A 118 -23.35 -11.51 -20.18
C TYR A 118 -23.46 -12.79 -21.02
N ALA A 119 -23.04 -13.94 -20.48
CA ALA A 119 -23.08 -15.21 -21.18
C ALA A 119 -24.52 -15.68 -21.50
N GLN A 120 -25.48 -15.33 -20.65
CA GLN A 120 -26.91 -15.62 -20.87
C GLN A 120 -27.55 -14.69 -21.91
N GLN A 121 -27.03 -13.48 -22.10
CA GLN A 121 -27.59 -12.48 -23.01
C GLN A 121 -26.97 -12.56 -24.42
N ARG A 122 -25.66 -12.80 -24.50
CA ARG A 122 -24.92 -12.80 -25.76
C ARG A 122 -25.21 -14.08 -26.56
N HIS A 123 -25.56 -13.93 -27.83
CA HIS A 123 -25.81 -15.04 -28.76
C HIS A 123 -24.71 -15.14 -29.83
N THR A 124 -24.30 -16.38 -30.14
CA THR A 124 -23.48 -16.71 -31.32
C THR A 124 -23.83 -18.13 -31.79
N PHE A 125 -23.70 -18.41 -33.08
CA PHE A 125 -24.00 -19.73 -33.65
C PHE A 125 -25.39 -20.26 -33.27
N GLY A 126 -26.39 -19.38 -33.27
CA GLY A 126 -27.80 -19.73 -33.07
C GLY A 126 -28.28 -19.92 -31.62
N LYS A 127 -27.43 -19.71 -30.60
CA LYS A 127 -27.81 -19.87 -29.18
C LYS A 127 -27.05 -18.92 -28.23
N PRO A 128 -27.53 -18.71 -26.99
CA PRO A 128 -26.77 -18.01 -25.96
C PRO A 128 -25.40 -18.65 -25.74
N ILE A 129 -24.36 -17.84 -25.51
CA ILE A 129 -22.99 -18.36 -25.36
C ILE A 129 -22.82 -19.22 -24.11
N ALA A 130 -23.66 -19.05 -23.09
CA ALA A 130 -23.73 -19.95 -21.92
C ALA A 130 -24.03 -21.43 -22.28
N GLN A 131 -24.56 -21.70 -23.47
CA GLN A 131 -24.83 -23.06 -23.94
C GLN A 131 -23.65 -23.70 -24.71
N HIS A 132 -22.53 -23.00 -24.86
CA HIS A 132 -21.30 -23.57 -25.43
C HIS A 132 -20.42 -24.10 -24.29
N GLN A 133 -19.98 -25.36 -24.38
CA GLN A 133 -19.16 -26.00 -23.34
C GLN A 133 -17.90 -25.21 -23.00
N ALA A 134 -17.32 -24.52 -24.00
CA ALA A 134 -16.13 -23.66 -23.82
C ALA A 134 -16.33 -22.49 -22.84
N ILE A 135 -17.57 -22.12 -22.54
CA ILE A 135 -17.92 -21.01 -21.64
C ILE A 135 -18.31 -21.52 -20.25
N GLN A 136 -18.52 -22.82 -20.08
CA GLN A 136 -19.04 -23.41 -18.83
C GLN A 136 -17.95 -23.74 -17.81
N PHE A 137 -16.67 -23.78 -18.22
CA PHE A 137 -15.53 -24.05 -17.36
C PHE A 137 -14.78 -22.76 -16.96
#